data_AF-A0A3M1HMJ3-F1
#
_entry.id   AF-A0A3M1HMJ3-F1
#
_cell.length_a   1.000
_cell.length_b   1.000
_cell.length_c   1.000
_cell.angle_alpha   90.00
_cell.angle_beta   90.00
_cell.angle_gamma   90.00
#
_symmetry.space_group_name_H-M   'P 1'
#
loop_
_entity.id
_entity.type
_entity.pdbx_description
1 polymer ?
#
loop_
_entity_poly.entity_id
_entity_poly.type
_entity_poly.pdbx_seq_one_letter_code
_entity_poly.pdbx_strand_id
1 'polypeptide(L)'
;GVRVPQDMPLQDGVPVRFPVVIKPVNEGSSIDLAIVSGSDEWKAYAVRVRGAPERWLVEERVQGVEVAVGVLEGEALVPVEVRPRRGVYDYTAKYTPGETEYLCPPKLPAETIRRCMQVAEEAVRVCGCRGAPRVDMIVPDGGDPVVLEINTIPGMTETSLLPKAAAASGIGFADLCRRILDGARLEVGQ
;
A
#
# COMPACT_ATOMS: atom_id res chain seq x y z
N GLY A 1 -8.84 9.22 12.22
CA GLY A 1 -8.08 10.38 11.74
C GLY A 1 -7.57 10.13 10.34
N VAL A 2 -6.89 9.00 10.14
CA VAL A 2 -6.45 8.49 8.83
C VAL A 2 -7.65 8.12 7.94
N ARG A 3 -7.61 8.51 6.66
CA ARG A 3 -8.58 8.08 5.65
C ARG A 3 -8.17 6.72 5.09
N VAL A 4 -9.14 5.83 4.95
CA VAL A 4 -9.01 4.49 4.33
C VAL A 4 -10.13 4.32 3.30
N PRO A 5 -10.00 3.38 2.34
CA PRO A 5 -11.12 3.04 1.45
C PRO A 5 -12.34 2.62 2.27
N GLN A 6 -13.52 3.04 1.84
CA GLN A 6 -14.75 2.55 2.45
C GLN A 6 -15.09 1.14 1.97
N ASP A 7 -15.45 0.27 2.92
CA ASP A 7 -16.09 -1.01 2.61
C ASP A 7 -17.36 -0.75 1.80
N MET A 8 -17.53 -1.52 0.72
CA MET A 8 -18.67 -1.40 -0.17
C MET A 8 -19.87 -2.16 0.40
N PRO A 9 -21.01 -1.49 0.68
CA PRO A 9 -22.22 -2.19 1.06
C PRO A 9 -22.69 -3.13 -0.05
N LEU A 10 -23.18 -4.29 0.35
CA LEU A 10 -23.80 -5.26 -0.56
C LEU A 10 -25.31 -5.23 -0.35
N GLN A 11 -26.06 -5.07 -1.45
CA GLN A 11 -27.50 -5.27 -1.50
C GLN A 11 -27.77 -6.59 -2.22
N ASP A 12 -28.47 -7.52 -1.56
CA ASP A 12 -28.72 -8.88 -2.08
C ASP A 12 -27.43 -9.61 -2.53
N GLY A 13 -26.32 -9.33 -1.85
CA GLY A 13 -25.01 -9.90 -2.17
C GLY A 13 -24.35 -9.32 -3.41
N VAL A 14 -24.74 -8.12 -3.84
CA VAL A 14 -24.16 -7.36 -4.96
C VAL A 14 -23.74 -5.95 -4.48
N PRO A 15 -22.56 -5.44 -4.88
CA PRO A 15 -22.17 -4.06 -4.59
C PRO A 15 -23.20 -3.03 -5.02
N VAL A 16 -23.47 -2.06 -4.14
CA VAL A 16 -24.42 -0.97 -4.43
C VAL A 16 -23.89 0.04 -5.46
N ARG A 17 -22.57 0.12 -5.65
CA ARG A 17 -21.92 0.93 -6.68
C ARG A 17 -20.67 0.24 -7.22
N PHE A 18 -20.34 0.54 -8.48
CA PHE A 18 -19.15 0.09 -9.19
C PHE A 18 -18.35 1.31 -9.71
N PRO A 19 -17.04 1.19 -9.99
CA PRO A 19 -16.20 0.01 -9.79
C PRO A 19 -15.84 -0.24 -8.31
N VAL A 20 -15.57 -1.49 -7.97
CA VAL A 20 -15.09 -1.93 -6.65
C VAL A 20 -13.74 -2.62 -6.75
N VAL A 21 -12.96 -2.54 -5.67
CA VAL A 21 -11.77 -3.37 -5.48
C VAL A 21 -12.17 -4.57 -4.64
N ILE A 22 -11.83 -5.78 -5.11
CA ILE A 22 -12.03 -7.02 -4.38
C ILE A 22 -10.65 -7.58 -4.07
N LYS A 23 -10.39 -7.94 -2.80
CA LYS A 23 -9.10 -8.50 -2.37
C LYS A 23 -9.27 -9.45 -1.19
N PRO A 24 -8.46 -10.52 -1.05
CA PRO A 24 -8.41 -11.29 0.19
C PRO A 24 -7.93 -10.43 1.36
N VAL A 25 -8.39 -10.71 2.58
CA VAL A 25 -8.03 -9.93 3.79
C VAL A 25 -6.56 -10.10 4.18
N ASN A 26 -5.99 -11.28 3.93
CA ASN A 26 -4.69 -11.69 4.47
C ASN A 26 -3.62 -11.95 3.39
N GLU A 27 -3.83 -11.49 2.16
CA GLU A 27 -2.87 -11.70 1.07
C GLU A 27 -2.11 -10.44 0.71
N GLY A 28 -0.83 -10.61 0.37
CA GLY A 28 0.05 -9.55 -0.10
C GLY A 28 0.22 -9.56 -1.62
N SER A 29 1.08 -8.67 -2.13
CA SER A 29 1.56 -8.70 -3.53
C SER A 29 0.48 -8.57 -4.61
N SER A 30 -0.69 -8.02 -4.27
CA SER A 30 -1.86 -7.93 -5.17
C SER A 30 -2.34 -9.29 -5.69
N ILE A 31 -2.02 -10.39 -5.00
CA ILE A 31 -2.52 -11.71 -5.36
C ILE A 31 -4.03 -11.67 -5.21
N ASP A 32 -4.74 -12.05 -6.28
CA ASP A 32 -6.20 -12.07 -6.35
C ASP A 32 -6.91 -10.74 -6.07
N LEU A 33 -6.18 -9.62 -6.21
CA LEU A 33 -6.80 -8.31 -6.27
C LEU A 33 -7.46 -8.11 -7.64
N ALA A 34 -8.71 -7.69 -7.64
CA ALA A 34 -9.48 -7.42 -8.84
C ALA A 34 -10.22 -6.08 -8.77
N ILE A 35 -10.25 -5.36 -9.89
CA ILE A 35 -11.14 -4.23 -10.09
C ILE A 35 -12.34 -4.74 -10.87
N VAL A 36 -13.52 -4.68 -10.26
CA VAL A 36 -14.77 -5.11 -10.88
C VAL A 36 -15.61 -3.89 -11.24
N SER A 37 -15.95 -3.76 -12.51
CA SER A 37 -16.56 -2.54 -13.08
C SER A 37 -18.07 -2.62 -13.24
N GLY A 38 -18.69 -3.79 -13.04
CA GLY A 38 -20.14 -3.95 -13.18
C GLY A 38 -20.67 -5.28 -12.68
N SER A 39 -22.00 -5.42 -12.74
CA SER A 39 -22.70 -6.56 -12.14
C SER A 39 -22.34 -7.91 -12.75
N ASP A 40 -22.04 -7.95 -14.05
CA ASP A 40 -21.74 -9.22 -14.74
C ASP A 40 -20.35 -9.74 -14.38
N GLU A 41 -19.35 -8.86 -14.31
CA GLU A 41 -18.03 -9.17 -13.77
C GLU A 41 -18.12 -9.58 -12.29
N TRP A 42 -18.96 -8.91 -11.50
CA TRP A 42 -19.21 -9.28 -10.11
C TRP A 42 -19.75 -10.70 -9.98
N LYS A 43 -20.73 -11.11 -10.81
CA LYS A 43 -21.27 -12.47 -10.75
C LYS A 43 -20.19 -13.53 -10.95
N ALA A 44 -19.26 -13.29 -11.89
CA ALA A 44 -18.13 -14.19 -12.12
C ALA A 44 -17.20 -14.26 -10.91
N TYR A 45 -16.86 -13.11 -10.31
CA TYR A 45 -15.97 -13.06 -9.13
C TYR A 45 -16.63 -13.56 -7.84
N ALA A 46 -17.93 -13.30 -7.66
CA ALA A 46 -18.66 -13.66 -6.45
C ALA A 46 -18.73 -15.18 -6.24
N VAL A 47 -18.73 -15.98 -7.30
CA VAL A 47 -18.62 -17.46 -7.20
C VAL A 47 -17.29 -17.85 -6.57
N ARG A 48 -16.19 -17.23 -7.03
CA ARG A 48 -14.85 -17.46 -6.47
C ARG A 48 -14.78 -17.03 -5.01
N VAL A 49 -15.22 -15.79 -4.71
CA VAL A 49 -15.20 -15.23 -3.35
C VAL A 49 -15.98 -16.08 -2.36
N ARG A 50 -17.16 -16.61 -2.75
CA ARG A 50 -17.99 -17.45 -1.86
C ARG A 50 -17.45 -18.88 -1.69
N GLY A 51 -16.71 -19.38 -2.68
CA GLY A 51 -16.13 -20.72 -2.65
C GLY A 51 -14.78 -20.81 -1.94
N ALA A 52 -14.17 -19.67 -1.62
CA ALA A 52 -12.85 -19.61 -1.05
C ALA A 52 -12.88 -19.77 0.48
N PRO A 53 -11.91 -20.49 1.09
CA PRO A 53 -11.84 -20.64 2.54
C PRO A 53 -11.43 -19.36 3.27
N GLU A 54 -10.74 -18.43 2.59
CA GLU A 54 -10.29 -17.17 3.14
C GLU A 54 -11.37 -16.08 3.13
N ARG A 55 -11.16 -15.04 3.94
CA ARG A 55 -12.05 -13.86 3.97
C ARG A 55 -11.64 -12.87 2.88
N TRP A 56 -12.64 -12.19 2.33
CA TRP A 56 -12.47 -11.20 1.27
C TRP A 56 -13.07 -9.85 1.66
N LEU A 57 -12.47 -8.78 1.15
CA LEU A 57 -12.95 -7.41 1.25
C LEU A 57 -13.46 -6.95 -0.11
N VAL A 58 -14.49 -6.11 -0.07
CA VAL A 58 -14.98 -5.36 -1.22
C VAL A 58 -14.96 -3.90 -0.82
N GLU A 59 -14.13 -3.11 -1.47
CA GLU A 59 -13.87 -1.71 -1.14
C GLU A 59 -14.24 -0.82 -2.32
N GLU A 60 -14.50 0.45 -2.05
CA GLU A 60 -14.56 1.44 -3.12
C GLU A 60 -13.20 1.59 -3.83
N ARG A 61 -13.25 1.84 -5.14
CA ARG A 61 -12.03 2.11 -5.90
C ARG A 61 -11.56 3.54 -5.66
N VAL A 62 -10.44 3.68 -4.95
CA VAL A 62 -9.71 4.95 -4.85
C VAL A 62 -8.87 5.15 -6.11
N GLN A 63 -8.87 6.37 -6.65
CA GLN A 63 -8.08 6.77 -7.82
C GLN A 63 -7.16 7.93 -7.47
N GLY A 64 -5.95 7.95 -8.01
CA GLY A 64 -4.97 8.99 -7.74
C GLY A 64 -3.54 8.51 -7.93
N VAL A 65 -2.60 9.23 -7.31
CA VAL A 65 -1.17 8.88 -7.33
C VAL A 65 -0.89 7.84 -6.24
N GLU A 66 -0.39 6.67 -6.63
CA GLU A 66 0.07 5.65 -5.68
C GLU A 66 1.41 6.05 -5.07
N VAL A 67 1.48 6.04 -3.74
CA VAL A 67 2.66 6.44 -2.97
C VAL A 67 2.94 5.42 -1.89
N ALA A 68 4.20 4.99 -1.80
CA ALA A 68 4.70 4.16 -0.73
C ALA A 68 5.61 4.97 0.20
N VAL A 69 5.36 4.89 1.51
CA VAL A 69 6.15 5.59 2.53
C VAL A 69 6.73 4.56 3.50
N GLY A 70 8.05 4.38 3.46
CA GLY A 70 8.76 3.63 4.49
C GLY A 70 8.86 4.45 5.78
N VAL A 71 8.60 3.85 6.93
CA VAL A 71 8.80 4.47 8.24
C VAL A 71 9.89 3.70 8.96
N LEU A 72 11.00 4.36 9.28
CA LEU A 72 12.14 3.77 9.98
C LEU A 72 12.32 4.48 11.31
N GLU A 73 12.36 3.74 12.41
CA GLU A 73 12.53 4.29 13.77
C GLU A 73 11.46 5.35 14.15
N GLY A 74 10.28 5.27 13.53
CA GLY A 74 9.18 6.21 13.76
C GLY A 74 9.20 7.45 12.88
N GLU A 75 10.21 7.61 12.02
CA GLU A 75 10.32 8.72 11.06
C GLU A 75 10.04 8.24 9.63
N ALA A 76 9.23 8.98 8.88
CA ALA A 76 9.00 8.69 7.48
C ALA A 76 10.23 9.00 6.62
N LEU A 77 10.57 8.06 5.74
CA LEU A 77 11.54 8.23 4.66
C LEU A 77 10.93 9.01 3.49
N VAL A 78 11.77 9.50 2.58
CA VAL A 78 11.33 10.14 1.34
C VAL A 78 10.37 9.18 0.60
N PRO A 79 9.11 9.60 0.34
CA PRO A 79 8.14 8.73 -0.32
C PRO A 79 8.55 8.31 -1.73
N VAL A 80 7.98 7.20 -2.20
CA VAL A 80 8.18 6.69 -3.56
C VAL A 80 6.84 6.64 -4.27
N GLU A 81 6.72 7.33 -5.40
CA GLU A 81 5.59 7.18 -6.31
C GLU A 81 5.74 5.86 -7.07
N VAL A 82 4.64 5.11 -7.14
CA VAL A 82 4.52 3.91 -7.96
C VAL A 82 3.67 4.28 -9.16
N ARG A 83 4.26 4.24 -10.36
CA ARG A 83 3.58 4.61 -11.61
C ARG A 83 3.58 3.44 -12.60
N PRO A 84 2.56 2.57 -12.56
CA PRO A 84 2.40 1.51 -13.54
C PRO A 84 2.13 2.09 -14.93
N ARG A 85 2.81 1.61 -15.97
CA ARG A 85 2.61 2.11 -17.34
C ARG A 85 1.22 1.79 -17.92
N ARG A 86 0.57 0.76 -17.40
CA ARG A 86 -0.76 0.29 -17.86
C ARG A 86 -1.90 0.67 -16.92
N GLY A 87 -1.67 1.54 -15.95
CA GLY A 87 -2.72 2.15 -15.12
C GLY A 87 -3.21 1.35 -13.90
N VAL A 88 -2.74 0.12 -13.69
CA VAL A 88 -3.02 -0.68 -12.47
C VAL A 88 -1.72 -1.33 -11.98
N TYR A 89 -1.45 -1.24 -10.67
CA TYR A 89 -0.29 -1.89 -10.04
C TYR A 89 -0.62 -3.33 -9.61
N ASP A 90 -0.68 -4.23 -10.60
CA ASP A 90 -0.91 -5.65 -10.36
C ASP A 90 0.40 -6.44 -10.12
N TYR A 91 0.28 -7.74 -9.84
CA TYR A 91 1.43 -8.63 -9.65
C TYR A 91 2.40 -8.60 -10.84
N THR A 92 1.87 -8.58 -12.07
CA THR A 92 2.68 -8.53 -13.29
C THR A 92 3.50 -7.25 -13.35
N ALA A 93 2.90 -6.11 -12.99
CA ALA A 93 3.56 -4.81 -12.96
C ALA A 93 4.64 -4.71 -11.86
N LYS A 94 4.50 -5.47 -10.76
CA LYS A 94 5.46 -5.52 -9.63
C LYS A 94 6.76 -6.23 -9.96
N TYR A 95 6.71 -7.30 -10.77
CA TYR A 95 7.84 -8.20 -11.01
C TYR A 95 8.35 -8.21 -12.45
N THR A 96 7.68 -7.53 -13.38
CA THR A 96 8.17 -7.38 -14.76
C THR A 96 9.05 -6.13 -14.89
N PRO A 97 10.35 -6.28 -15.22
CA PRO A 97 11.23 -5.13 -15.41
C PRO A 97 10.70 -4.18 -16.50
N GLY A 98 10.59 -2.89 -16.18
CA GLY A 98 10.23 -1.84 -17.15
C GLY A 98 8.73 -1.56 -17.33
N GLU A 99 7.84 -2.28 -16.63
CA GLU A 99 6.39 -2.02 -16.68
C GLU A 99 5.92 -1.00 -15.62
N THR A 100 6.75 -0.70 -14.61
CA THR A 100 6.46 0.30 -13.57
C THR A 100 7.62 1.30 -13.44
N GLU A 101 7.29 2.59 -13.47
CA GLU A 101 8.22 3.68 -13.15
C GLU A 101 8.11 4.02 -11.66
N TYR A 102 9.25 4.28 -11.02
CA TYR A 102 9.31 4.69 -9.62
C TYR A 102 9.93 6.07 -9.51
N LEU A 103 9.20 7.05 -8.98
CA LEU A 103 9.71 8.40 -8.75
C LEU A 103 9.95 8.61 -7.25
N CYS A 104 11.16 9.01 -6.90
CA CYS A 104 11.53 9.30 -5.51
C CYS A 104 12.35 10.60 -5.50
N PRO A 105 11.78 11.74 -5.06
CA PRO A 105 10.43 11.90 -4.48
C PRO A 105 9.28 11.80 -5.51
N PRO A 106 8.01 11.66 -5.06
CA PRO A 106 6.84 11.67 -5.94
C PRO A 106 6.65 13.00 -6.65
N LYS A 107 5.96 12.99 -7.80
CA LYS A 107 5.57 14.22 -8.52
C LYS A 107 4.28 14.81 -7.92
N LEU A 108 4.36 15.24 -6.66
CA LEU A 108 3.26 15.84 -5.89
C LEU A 108 3.68 17.17 -5.26
N PRO A 109 2.74 18.04 -4.88
CA PRO A 109 3.06 19.25 -4.11
C PRO A 109 3.81 18.90 -2.81
N ALA A 110 4.75 19.75 -2.40
CA ALA A 110 5.57 19.51 -1.20
C ALA A 110 4.72 19.37 0.08
N GLU A 111 3.60 20.09 0.16
CA GLU A 111 2.64 19.95 1.26
C GLU A 111 1.98 18.57 1.29
N THR A 112 1.55 18.06 0.13
CA THR A 112 0.98 16.72 -0.03
C THR A 112 1.99 15.63 0.35
N ILE A 113 3.25 15.78 -0.06
CA ILE A 113 4.32 14.83 0.31
C ILE A 113 4.50 14.80 1.83
N ARG A 114 4.58 15.99 2.48
CA ARG A 114 4.66 16.08 3.94
C ARG A 114 3.44 15.46 4.62
N ARG A 115 2.26 15.63 4.04
CA ARG A 115 1.03 15.02 4.55
C ARG A 115 1.08 13.49 4.49
N CYS A 116 1.58 12.91 3.39
CA CYS A 116 1.79 11.47 3.27
C CYS A 116 2.74 10.94 4.35
N MET A 117 3.85 11.65 4.59
CA MET A 117 4.82 11.30 5.64
C MET A 117 4.19 11.29 7.03
N GLN A 118 3.48 12.36 7.39
CA GLN A 118 2.79 12.46 8.68
C GLN A 118 1.73 11.37 8.88
N VAL A 119 0.95 11.06 7.83
CA VAL A 119 -0.06 10.02 7.88
C VAL A 119 0.57 8.63 8.01
N ALA A 120 1.72 8.39 7.37
CA ALA A 120 2.45 7.12 7.50
C ALA A 120 2.95 6.91 8.93
N GLU A 121 3.58 7.93 9.51
CA GLU A 121 4.06 7.90 10.90
C GLU A 121 2.90 7.68 11.89
N GLU A 122 1.77 8.39 11.68
CA GLU A 122 0.59 8.21 12.51
C GLU A 122 0.03 6.77 12.39
N ALA A 123 -0.13 6.26 11.17
CA ALA A 123 -0.65 4.91 10.91
C ALA A 123 0.23 3.83 11.56
N VAL A 124 1.55 3.92 11.38
CA VAL A 124 2.52 3.00 12.00
C VAL A 124 2.46 3.06 13.52
N ARG A 125 2.38 4.27 14.09
CA ARG A 125 2.33 4.47 15.54
C ARG A 125 1.05 3.92 16.15
N VAL A 126 -0.12 4.19 15.58
CA VAL A 126 -1.41 3.74 16.14
C VAL A 126 -1.63 2.24 15.98
N CYS A 127 -1.08 1.64 14.93
CA CYS A 127 -1.11 0.19 14.73
C CYS A 127 -0.02 -0.55 15.52
N GLY A 128 0.83 0.16 16.27
CA GLY A 128 1.91 -0.44 17.05
C GLY A 128 2.99 -1.11 16.20
N CYS A 129 3.11 -0.75 14.92
CA CYS A 129 4.08 -1.34 14.02
C CYS A 129 5.51 -0.89 14.40
N ARG A 130 6.48 -1.78 14.19
CA ARG A 130 7.90 -1.55 14.49
C ARG A 130 8.80 -2.03 13.35
N GLY A 131 10.09 -1.73 13.45
CA GLY A 131 11.07 -2.05 12.41
C GLY A 131 11.04 -1.00 11.30
N ALA A 132 10.82 -1.45 10.07
CA ALA A 132 10.74 -0.59 8.89
C ALA A 132 9.47 -0.85 8.05
N PRO A 133 8.26 -0.67 8.62
CA PRO A 133 7.02 -0.87 7.87
C PRO A 133 6.92 0.12 6.70
N ARG A 134 6.26 -0.32 5.63
CA ARG A 134 5.91 0.50 4.47
C ARG A 134 4.40 0.72 4.45
N VAL A 135 3.97 1.96 4.43
CA VAL A 135 2.57 2.34 4.29
C VAL A 135 2.29 2.67 2.84
N ASP A 136 1.37 1.95 2.22
CA ASP A 136 0.96 2.18 0.84
C ASP A 136 -0.34 3.00 0.82
N MET A 137 -0.36 4.03 -0.03
CA MET A 137 -1.42 5.03 -0.07
C MET A 137 -1.77 5.39 -1.51
N ILE A 138 -2.99 5.89 -1.72
CA ILE A 138 -3.35 6.64 -2.92
C ILE A 138 -3.63 8.08 -2.52
N VAL A 139 -3.12 9.03 -3.30
CA VAL A 139 -3.38 10.47 -3.15
C VAL A 139 -4.37 10.91 -4.24
N PRO A 140 -5.66 11.09 -3.92
CA PRO A 140 -6.65 11.60 -4.87
C PRO A 140 -6.42 13.09 -5.10
N ASP A 141 -6.37 13.51 -6.37
CA ASP A 141 -6.33 14.91 -6.80
C ASP A 141 -5.22 15.78 -6.14
N GLY A 142 -4.15 15.16 -5.64
CA GLY A 142 -3.08 15.84 -4.91
C GLY A 142 -3.45 16.29 -3.48
N GLY A 143 -4.61 15.88 -2.96
CA GLY A 143 -5.12 16.22 -1.63
C GLY A 143 -4.67 15.27 -0.52
N ASP A 144 -5.57 14.96 0.41
CA ASP A 144 -5.26 14.05 1.53
C ASP A 144 -5.07 12.60 1.07
N PRO A 145 -4.02 11.90 1.55
CA PRO A 145 -3.78 10.50 1.23
C PRO A 145 -4.84 9.58 1.84
N VAL A 146 -5.12 8.50 1.14
CA VAL A 146 -5.95 7.38 1.58
C VAL A 146 -5.03 6.17 1.78
N VAL A 147 -4.91 5.70 3.02
CA VAL A 147 -4.05 4.55 3.38
C VAL A 147 -4.74 3.27 2.95
N LEU A 148 -4.03 2.46 2.16
CA LEU A 148 -4.52 1.18 1.66
C LEU A 148 -4.13 0.03 2.59
N GLU A 149 -2.86 -0.01 3.00
CA GLU A 149 -2.30 -1.08 3.83
C GLU A 149 -0.99 -0.64 4.51
N ILE A 150 -0.60 -1.41 5.53
CA ILE A 150 0.72 -1.34 6.16
C ILE A 150 1.43 -2.68 5.94
N ASN A 151 2.48 -2.65 5.14
CA ASN A 151 3.37 -3.79 4.93
C ASN A 151 4.46 -3.79 6.01
N THR A 152 4.35 -4.67 7.00
CA THR A 152 5.30 -4.77 8.12
C THR A 152 6.62 -5.43 7.76
N ILE A 153 6.64 -6.23 6.69
CA ILE A 153 7.85 -6.88 6.14
C ILE A 153 7.93 -6.53 4.64
N PRO A 154 8.25 -5.28 4.28
CA PRO A 154 8.33 -4.89 2.88
C PRO A 154 9.53 -5.56 2.20
N GLY A 155 9.48 -5.63 0.86
CA GLY A 155 10.59 -6.14 0.06
C GLY A 155 11.91 -5.38 0.32
N MET A 156 13.01 -6.14 0.29
CA MET A 156 14.38 -5.67 0.59
C MET A 156 15.36 -5.93 -0.55
N THR A 157 14.87 -6.08 -1.78
CA THR A 157 15.71 -6.23 -2.99
C THR A 157 16.13 -4.85 -3.54
N GLU A 158 17.10 -4.81 -4.46
CA GLU A 158 17.56 -3.57 -5.11
C GLU A 158 16.44 -2.77 -5.80
N THR A 159 15.40 -3.45 -6.27
CA THR A 159 14.23 -2.84 -6.91
C THR A 159 13.10 -2.52 -5.94
N SER A 160 13.23 -2.89 -4.66
CA SER A 160 12.19 -2.69 -3.67
C SER A 160 12.08 -1.23 -3.21
N LEU A 161 10.87 -0.84 -2.79
CA LEU A 161 10.53 0.54 -2.45
C LEU A 161 11.20 1.05 -1.18
N LEU A 162 11.36 0.21 -0.16
CA LEU A 162 11.98 0.62 1.11
C LEU A 162 13.47 0.97 0.94
N PRO A 163 14.32 0.12 0.31
CA PRO A 163 15.69 0.49 -0.02
C PRO A 163 15.81 1.75 -0.88
N LYS A 164 14.89 1.95 -1.84
CA LYS A 164 14.85 3.14 -2.69
C LYS A 164 14.55 4.42 -1.90
N ALA A 165 13.56 4.37 -1.01
CA ALA A 165 13.22 5.47 -0.10
C ALA A 165 14.38 5.81 0.85
N ALA A 166 15.04 4.79 1.39
CA ALA A 166 16.19 4.94 2.27
C ALA A 166 17.36 5.64 1.55
N ALA A 167 17.71 5.19 0.34
CA ALA A 167 18.78 5.81 -0.45
C ALA A 167 18.49 7.28 -0.78
N ALA A 168 17.25 7.61 -1.15
CA ALA A 168 16.82 9.00 -1.37
C ALA A 168 16.85 9.84 -0.08
N SER A 169 16.76 9.20 1.08
CA SER A 169 16.91 9.82 2.40
C SER A 169 18.37 9.85 2.89
N GLY A 170 19.34 9.49 2.04
CA GLY A 170 20.77 9.47 2.38
C GLY A 170 21.24 8.26 3.18
N ILE A 171 20.43 7.19 3.25
CA ILE A 171 20.72 5.97 4.02
C ILE A 171 21.11 4.86 3.04
N GLY A 172 22.35 4.38 3.12
CA GLY A 172 22.82 3.24 2.32
C GLY A 172 22.13 1.93 2.72
N PHE A 173 22.08 0.95 1.80
CA PHE A 173 21.40 -0.33 2.07
C PHE A 173 21.95 -1.08 3.29
N ALA A 174 23.27 -1.10 3.46
CA ALA A 174 23.91 -1.72 4.62
C ALA A 174 23.49 -1.03 5.93
N ASP A 175 23.44 0.31 5.92
CA ASP A 175 23.02 1.10 7.08
C ASP A 175 21.52 0.93 7.37
N LEU A 176 20.69 0.82 6.34
CA LEU A 176 19.27 0.48 6.49
C LEU A 176 19.11 -0.87 7.21
N CYS A 177 19.78 -1.92 6.71
CA CYS A 177 19.75 -3.25 7.32
C CYS A 177 20.25 -3.21 8.78
N ARG A 178 21.35 -2.49 9.02
CA ARG A 178 21.90 -2.30 10.36
C ARG A 178 20.90 -1.63 11.30
N ARG A 179 20.29 -0.51 10.89
CA ARG A 179 19.29 0.21 11.71
C ARG A 179 18.07 -0.65 12.05
N ILE A 180 17.60 -1.45 11.09
CA ILE A 180 16.52 -2.42 11.33
C ILE A 180 16.93 -3.45 12.40
N LEU A 181 18.16 -3.99 12.30
CA LEU A 181 18.69 -4.96 13.27
C LEU A 181 18.92 -4.34 14.64
N ASP A 182 19.47 -3.13 14.72
CA ASP A 182 19.74 -2.41 15.96
C ASP A 182 18.42 -2.08 16.72
N GLY A 183 17.32 -1.90 15.98
CA GLY A 183 15.97 -1.72 16.55
C GLY A 183 15.26 -3.01 16.97
N ALA A 184 15.78 -4.19 16.64
CA ALA A 184 15.14 -5.47 16.94
C ALA A 184 15.32 -5.87 18.41
N ARG A 185 14.23 -6.22 19.08
CA ARG A 185 14.23 -6.64 20.49
C ARG A 185 13.19 -7.71 20.77
N LEU A 186 13.44 -8.53 21.80
CA LEU A 186 12.45 -9.47 22.32
C LEU A 186 11.34 -8.71 23.05
N GLU A 187 10.10 -8.99 22.69
CA GLU A 187 8.91 -8.43 23.34
C GLU A 187 8.27 -9.48 24.25
N VAL A 188 8.97 -9.87 25.30
CA VAL A 188 8.38 -10.76 26.32
C VAL A 188 7.73 -9.89 27.39
N GLY A 189 6.39 -9.84 27.40
CA GLY A 189 5.59 -9.35 28.52
C GLY A 189 5.32 -7.84 28.59
N GLN A 190 4.98 -7.19 27.47
CA GLN A 190 4.31 -5.88 27.50
C GLN A 190 2.79 -6.03 27.55
#